data_AF-A0A2E1QBQ6-F1
#
_entry.id   AF-A0A2E1QBQ6-F1
#
_cell.length_a   1.000
_cell.length_b   1.000
_cell.length_c   1.000
_cell.angle_alpha   90.00
_cell.angle_beta   90.00
_cell.angle_gamma   90.00
#
_symmetry.space_group_name_H-M   'P 1'
#
loop_
_entity.id
_entity.type
_entity.pdbx_description
1 polymer ?
#
loop_
_entity_poly.entity_id
_entity_poly.type
_entity_poly.pdbx_seq_one_letter_code
_entity_poly.pdbx_strand_id
1 'polypeptide(L)'
;MFKKLFIYNIFLSIGLTSTVSFFIDLSNSSLPNEQFPSIVINGSWNNWDGWGITLTDDDNDQVFEGLIDLENGTYEYVIAGTGPDDDWGGWGQIIYAPGGSSCDFNPNDNFFNYGFIVSGNNLNQTYCAGSCDNNCNGGIQLSCEDESACNFLEIGNCQYPTENYNCQGDCIVSIDCDGNCGGSLEFDECGVCDGPGIPYGYCDCDLNIPGCTDTWELVWSDEFNGSEIDQSKWSFQTGTGSQYGLWGWGNGESQYYKSENSSIIDGKLVIEAKYENFSGSNYTSSRLRTKDKGDWLYGKFIARMKLPEAGGTWPAFWLLPTNSPYGGWPNGGEIDIMEHYGCESMNSGDPFSTVHSSMYNWNGGIQPPSYYLNQEIDTSEFHDYEMEWSENDIKFYIDGNYMGTYFKTNSGWQQWPFDQEFHIILNLAIGSSYMACATENNLFPQKLEVDYVRVFQLGDGCGLDGDINQDNFVNVTDVVLLISSILSGDNNFNLCYDLNNDSQINVTDIVTLVNMIIGPIGTL
;
A
#
# COMPACT_ATOMS: atom_id res chain seq x y z
N MET A 1 73.10 -9.48 -18.00
CA MET A 1 72.26 -10.54 -17.42
C MET A 1 70.81 -10.26 -17.86
N PHE A 2 70.46 -10.65 -19.08
CA PHE A 2 69.12 -10.51 -19.64
C PHE A 2 68.34 -11.79 -19.28
N LYS A 3 67.35 -11.70 -18.40
CA LYS A 3 66.41 -12.81 -18.17
C LYS A 3 65.28 -12.70 -19.21
N LYS A 4 65.30 -13.61 -20.18
CA LYS A 4 64.18 -13.93 -21.06
C LYS A 4 63.06 -14.57 -20.22
N LEU A 5 61.85 -14.03 -20.32
CA LEU A 5 60.63 -14.70 -19.91
C LEU A 5 60.41 -15.90 -20.85
N PHE A 6 60.36 -17.10 -20.31
CA PHE A 6 59.78 -18.28 -20.98
C PHE A 6 58.36 -18.42 -20.46
N ILE A 7 57.38 -18.11 -21.29
CA ILE A 7 55.98 -18.49 -21.06
C ILE A 7 55.82 -19.90 -21.63
N TYR A 8 55.54 -20.85 -20.76
CA TYR A 8 55.09 -22.19 -21.13
C TYR A 8 53.62 -22.06 -21.53
N ASN A 9 53.31 -22.24 -22.82
CA ASN A 9 51.93 -22.45 -23.26
C ASN A 9 51.51 -23.87 -22.84
N ILE A 10 50.79 -23.97 -21.74
CA ILE A 10 49.94 -25.12 -21.45
C ILE A 10 48.64 -24.86 -22.20
N PHE A 11 48.45 -25.52 -23.35
CA PHE A 11 47.11 -25.66 -23.92
C PHE A 11 46.34 -26.65 -23.04
N LEU A 12 45.54 -26.14 -22.10
CA LEU A 12 44.35 -26.87 -21.68
C LEU A 12 43.34 -26.69 -22.82
N SER A 13 43.02 -27.76 -23.56
CA SER A 13 41.78 -27.76 -24.32
C SER A 13 40.65 -27.83 -23.29
N ILE A 14 40.02 -26.70 -23.01
CA ILE A 14 38.73 -26.69 -22.33
C ILE A 14 37.78 -27.31 -23.36
N GLY A 15 37.45 -28.60 -23.17
CA GLY A 15 36.40 -29.24 -23.95
C GLY A 15 35.12 -28.44 -23.75
N LEU A 16 34.47 -28.04 -24.85
CA LEU A 16 33.13 -27.48 -24.77
C LEU A 16 32.21 -28.60 -24.28
N THR A 17 31.72 -28.48 -23.05
CA THR A 17 30.66 -29.34 -22.51
C THR A 17 29.30 -28.70 -22.82
N SER A 18 28.32 -29.54 -23.11
CA SER A 18 26.92 -29.15 -23.23
C SER A 18 26.12 -29.82 -22.12
N THR A 19 25.13 -29.11 -21.58
CA THR A 19 24.17 -29.69 -20.65
C THR A 19 23.14 -30.51 -21.42
N VAL A 20 22.95 -31.76 -21.00
CA VAL A 20 21.93 -32.67 -21.51
C VAL A 20 20.89 -32.88 -20.40
N SER A 21 19.66 -32.45 -20.66
CA SER A 21 18.53 -32.60 -19.75
C SER A 21 17.66 -33.77 -20.19
N PHE A 22 17.33 -34.67 -19.26
CA PHE A 22 16.44 -35.80 -19.47
C PHE A 22 15.07 -35.50 -18.86
N PHE A 23 14.01 -35.74 -19.64
CA PHE A 23 12.61 -35.62 -19.23
C PHE A 23 11.92 -36.93 -19.63
N ILE A 24 11.77 -37.85 -18.68
CA ILE A 24 11.29 -39.21 -18.93
C ILE A 24 9.91 -39.39 -18.31
N ASP A 25 8.89 -39.42 -19.15
CA ASP A 25 7.51 -39.69 -18.72
C ASP A 25 7.34 -41.19 -18.44
N LEU A 26 7.04 -41.52 -17.19
CA LEU A 26 6.80 -42.87 -16.69
C LEU A 26 5.31 -43.16 -16.42
N SER A 27 4.39 -42.31 -16.84
CA SER A 27 2.94 -42.45 -16.58
C SER A 27 2.33 -43.74 -17.09
N ASN A 28 2.96 -44.35 -18.12
CA ASN A 28 2.55 -45.63 -18.70
C ASN A 28 3.53 -46.77 -18.38
N SER A 29 4.38 -46.59 -17.36
CA SER A 29 5.38 -47.55 -16.92
C SER A 29 4.95 -48.28 -15.64
N SER A 30 5.61 -49.40 -15.34
CA SER A 30 5.50 -50.10 -14.05
C SER A 30 6.55 -49.63 -13.03
N LEU A 31 7.30 -48.57 -13.36
CA LEU A 31 8.33 -47.95 -12.53
C LEU A 31 7.98 -46.47 -12.29
N PRO A 32 8.38 -45.87 -11.15
CA PRO A 32 8.98 -46.53 -9.99
C PRO A 32 8.00 -47.46 -9.25
N ASN A 33 8.51 -48.45 -8.51
CA ASN A 33 7.71 -49.35 -7.68
C ASN A 33 8.44 -49.76 -6.40
N GLU A 34 7.81 -50.56 -5.51
CA GLU A 34 8.40 -50.95 -4.22
C GLU A 34 9.76 -51.66 -4.33
N GLN A 35 9.99 -52.40 -5.42
CA GLN A 35 11.23 -53.14 -5.66
C GLN A 35 12.33 -52.24 -6.23
N PHE A 36 11.92 -51.23 -7.00
CA PHE A 36 12.80 -50.28 -7.70
C PHE A 36 12.24 -48.84 -7.57
N PRO A 37 12.43 -48.19 -6.41
CA PRO A 37 11.86 -46.88 -6.14
C PRO A 37 12.64 -45.72 -6.79
N SER A 38 13.88 -45.94 -7.22
CA SER A 38 14.72 -44.89 -7.82
C SER A 38 14.88 -45.11 -9.32
N ILE A 39 14.78 -44.03 -10.10
CA ILE A 39 14.98 -44.06 -11.55
C ILE A 39 16.35 -43.51 -11.88
N VAL A 40 17.10 -44.21 -12.72
CA VAL A 40 18.42 -43.79 -13.19
C VAL A 40 18.55 -43.90 -14.71
N ILE A 41 19.42 -43.06 -15.28
CA ILE A 41 19.84 -43.13 -16.67
C ILE A 41 21.27 -43.65 -16.72
N ASN A 42 21.46 -44.84 -17.27
CA ASN A 42 22.78 -45.43 -17.49
C ASN A 42 23.22 -45.22 -18.92
N GLY A 43 24.44 -44.73 -19.13
CA GLY A 43 24.92 -44.47 -20.48
C GLY A 43 26.40 -44.69 -20.70
N SER A 44 26.81 -44.52 -21.96
CA SER A 44 28.17 -44.81 -22.42
C SER A 44 29.23 -43.82 -21.88
N TRP A 45 28.81 -42.66 -21.35
CA TRP A 45 29.71 -41.60 -20.85
C TRP A 45 30.57 -42.00 -19.67
N ASN A 46 30.17 -43.00 -18.89
CA ASN A 46 30.93 -43.54 -17.77
C ASN A 46 31.27 -45.03 -17.96
N ASN A 47 31.26 -45.51 -19.21
CA ASN A 47 31.42 -46.93 -19.56
C ASN A 47 30.35 -47.83 -18.93
N TRP A 48 29.10 -47.36 -18.81
CA TRP A 48 27.99 -48.15 -18.28
C TRP A 48 28.25 -48.65 -16.85
N ASP A 49 28.69 -47.74 -15.96
CA ASP A 49 29.02 -48.10 -14.57
C ASP A 49 27.82 -48.55 -13.73
N GLY A 50 26.60 -48.22 -14.18
CA GLY A 50 25.34 -48.61 -13.58
C GLY A 50 24.65 -47.55 -12.75
N TRP A 51 25.30 -46.44 -12.41
CA TRP A 51 24.67 -45.42 -11.57
C TRP A 51 24.31 -44.15 -12.34
N GLY A 52 25.08 -43.83 -13.38
CA GLY A 52 24.76 -42.77 -14.33
C GLY A 52 24.20 -41.49 -13.70
N ILE A 53 22.93 -41.17 -13.97
CA ILE A 53 22.22 -40.00 -13.42
C ILE A 53 20.95 -40.48 -12.73
N THR A 54 20.69 -40.04 -11.50
CA THR A 54 19.40 -40.24 -10.83
C THR A 54 18.39 -39.20 -11.29
N LEU A 55 17.18 -39.64 -11.65
CA LEU A 55 16.07 -38.75 -12.00
C LEU A 55 15.12 -38.56 -10.81
N THR A 56 14.55 -37.36 -10.69
CA THR A 56 13.57 -37.00 -9.66
C THR A 56 12.24 -36.57 -10.28
N ASP A 57 11.16 -36.74 -9.52
CA ASP A 57 9.80 -36.29 -9.86
C ASP A 57 9.33 -35.45 -8.67
N ASP A 58 9.79 -34.20 -8.63
CA ASP A 58 9.65 -33.32 -7.46
C ASP A 58 8.25 -32.68 -7.37
N ASP A 59 7.54 -32.56 -8.50
CA ASP A 59 6.18 -32.03 -8.60
C ASP A 59 5.11 -33.12 -8.74
N ASN A 60 5.53 -34.39 -8.78
CA ASN A 60 4.68 -35.58 -8.74
C ASN A 60 3.72 -35.66 -9.95
N ASP A 61 4.20 -35.26 -11.12
CA ASP A 61 3.49 -35.29 -12.40
C ASP A 61 3.80 -36.55 -13.24
N GLN A 62 4.69 -37.43 -12.75
CA GLN A 62 5.17 -38.67 -13.37
C GLN A 62 6.18 -38.47 -14.52
N VAL A 63 6.69 -37.25 -14.70
CA VAL A 63 7.83 -36.93 -15.57
C VAL A 63 9.09 -36.80 -14.73
N PHE A 64 10.03 -37.71 -14.95
CA PHE A 64 11.26 -37.77 -14.17
C PHE A 64 12.37 -36.96 -14.86
N GLU A 65 12.99 -36.06 -14.10
CA GLU A 65 13.95 -35.07 -14.59
C GLU A 65 15.37 -35.31 -14.06
N GLY A 66 16.36 -35.00 -14.88
CA GLY A 66 17.77 -35.01 -14.47
C GLY A 66 18.69 -34.41 -15.52
N LEU A 67 19.88 -33.97 -15.11
CA LEU A 67 20.83 -33.29 -15.99
C LEU A 67 22.25 -33.85 -15.87
N ILE A 68 23.01 -33.75 -16.96
CA ILE A 68 24.44 -34.06 -17.01
C ILE A 68 25.15 -33.14 -18.00
N ASP A 69 26.38 -32.76 -17.69
CA ASP A 69 27.26 -32.06 -18.63
C ASP A 69 28.15 -33.07 -19.37
N LEU A 70 28.08 -33.09 -20.69
CA LEU A 70 28.85 -34.00 -21.54
C LEU A 70 29.67 -33.23 -22.57
N GLU A 71 30.88 -33.73 -22.87
CA GLU A 71 31.68 -33.22 -23.98
C GLU A 71 31.04 -33.57 -25.33
N ASN A 72 31.51 -32.92 -26.40
CA ASN A 72 31.08 -33.27 -27.76
C ASN A 72 31.40 -34.74 -28.07
N GLY A 73 30.36 -35.49 -28.42
CA GLY A 73 30.45 -36.93 -28.61
C GLY A 73 29.11 -37.54 -28.97
N THR A 74 29.13 -38.84 -29.27
CA THR A 74 27.94 -39.63 -29.50
C THR A 74 27.73 -40.54 -28.30
N TYR A 75 26.54 -40.51 -27.73
CA TYR A 75 26.22 -41.21 -26.49
C TYR A 75 25.00 -42.11 -26.64
N GLU A 76 25.02 -43.19 -25.88
CA GLU A 76 23.98 -44.22 -25.80
C GLU A 76 23.54 -44.35 -24.35
N TYR A 77 22.26 -44.61 -24.10
CA TYR A 77 21.75 -44.79 -22.74
C TYR A 77 20.53 -45.72 -22.64
N VAL A 78 20.26 -46.19 -21.42
CA VAL A 78 19.03 -46.89 -21.03
C VAL A 78 18.46 -46.28 -19.76
N ILE A 79 17.14 -46.41 -19.61
CA ILE A 79 16.43 -46.04 -18.37
C ILE A 79 16.38 -47.29 -17.50
N ALA A 80 16.70 -47.18 -16.21
CA ALA A 80 16.63 -48.29 -15.26
C ALA A 80 16.02 -47.87 -13.93
N GLY A 81 15.19 -48.75 -13.37
CA GLY A 81 14.77 -48.70 -11.97
C GLY A 81 15.77 -49.45 -11.09
N THR A 82 16.13 -48.88 -9.95
CA THR A 82 17.03 -49.47 -8.96
C THR A 82 16.48 -49.34 -7.55
N GLY A 83 16.85 -50.28 -6.67
CA GLY A 83 16.25 -50.43 -5.36
C GLY A 83 16.78 -51.60 -4.55
N PRO A 84 16.05 -52.01 -3.51
CA PRO A 84 16.45 -53.14 -2.66
C PRO A 84 16.67 -54.46 -3.42
N ASP A 85 15.93 -54.70 -4.52
CA ASP A 85 15.96 -55.98 -5.24
C ASP A 85 17.21 -56.15 -6.14
N ASP A 86 17.90 -55.06 -6.50
CA ASP A 86 19.20 -55.10 -7.18
C ASP A 86 20.36 -54.62 -6.30
N ASP A 87 20.18 -54.60 -4.97
CA ASP A 87 21.14 -54.08 -3.98
C ASP A 87 21.61 -52.64 -4.30
N TRP A 88 20.74 -51.81 -4.89
CA TRP A 88 21.06 -50.47 -5.38
C TRP A 88 22.22 -50.47 -6.40
N GLY A 89 22.30 -51.53 -7.21
CA GLY A 89 23.31 -51.68 -8.25
C GLY A 89 23.06 -50.85 -9.51
N GLY A 90 21.90 -50.19 -9.61
CA GLY A 90 21.54 -49.30 -10.69
C GLY A 90 21.13 -49.99 -12.00
N TRP A 91 20.96 -51.31 -11.96
CA TRP A 91 20.72 -52.17 -13.14
C TRP A 91 19.48 -53.06 -13.00
N GLY A 92 18.60 -52.79 -12.05
CA GLY A 92 17.40 -53.57 -11.74
C GLY A 92 16.46 -53.76 -12.94
N GLN A 93 15.35 -53.03 -12.96
CA GLN A 93 14.39 -53.15 -14.07
C GLN A 93 14.72 -52.14 -15.17
N ILE A 94 15.19 -52.63 -16.32
CA ILE A 94 15.60 -51.78 -17.45
C ILE A 94 14.42 -51.55 -18.41
N ILE A 95 14.22 -50.30 -18.82
CA ILE A 95 13.33 -49.90 -19.90
C ILE A 95 14.18 -49.56 -21.12
N TYR A 96 14.07 -50.40 -22.15
CA TYR A 96 14.79 -50.25 -23.41
C TYR A 96 14.02 -49.39 -24.40
N ALA A 97 14.74 -48.82 -25.38
CA ALA A 97 14.11 -48.26 -26.56
C ALA A 97 13.36 -49.37 -27.33
N PRO A 98 12.31 -49.05 -28.11
CA PRO A 98 11.70 -50.04 -28.98
C PRO A 98 12.72 -50.55 -30.01
N GLY A 99 13.03 -51.84 -30.01
CA GLY A 99 14.06 -52.40 -30.89
C GLY A 99 13.77 -52.18 -32.38
N GLY A 100 14.78 -51.74 -33.12
CA GLY A 100 14.69 -51.44 -34.56
C GLY A 100 13.94 -50.15 -34.89
N SER A 101 13.63 -49.32 -33.89
CA SER A 101 12.90 -48.06 -34.06
C SER A 101 13.80 -46.86 -34.38
N SER A 102 13.22 -45.66 -34.50
CA SER A 102 13.96 -44.43 -34.79
C SER A 102 14.74 -43.87 -33.60
N CYS A 103 14.41 -44.27 -32.38
CA CYS A 103 15.12 -43.86 -31.17
C CYS A 103 16.06 -44.96 -30.65
N ASP A 104 16.07 -46.14 -31.28
CA ASP A 104 17.11 -47.14 -31.11
C ASP A 104 18.38 -46.64 -31.81
N PHE A 105 19.47 -46.46 -31.06
CA PHE A 105 20.69 -45.83 -31.55
C PHE A 105 21.30 -46.58 -32.73
N ASN A 106 21.29 -47.91 -32.67
CA ASN A 106 21.70 -48.76 -33.79
C ASN A 106 20.63 -49.82 -34.08
N PRO A 107 19.64 -49.51 -34.94
CA PRO A 107 18.50 -50.37 -35.22
C PRO A 107 18.83 -51.75 -35.82
N ASN A 108 20.10 -52.01 -36.16
CA ASN A 108 20.56 -53.23 -36.81
C ASN A 108 21.36 -54.15 -35.89
N ASP A 109 21.57 -53.79 -34.63
CA ASP A 109 22.18 -54.69 -33.65
C ASP A 109 21.15 -55.25 -32.66
N ASN A 110 21.62 -55.87 -31.58
CA ASN A 110 20.77 -56.51 -30.57
C ASN A 110 20.73 -55.70 -29.25
N PHE A 111 21.17 -54.44 -29.28
CA PHE A 111 21.21 -53.54 -28.12
C PHE A 111 20.18 -52.44 -28.34
N PHE A 112 19.12 -52.44 -27.53
CA PHE A 112 17.99 -51.51 -27.71
C PHE A 112 18.14 -50.28 -26.83
N ASN A 113 19.17 -49.48 -27.09
CA ASN A 113 19.49 -48.29 -26.32
C ASN A 113 19.06 -47.01 -27.04
N TYR A 114 18.73 -46.00 -26.25
CA TYR A 114 18.49 -44.65 -26.75
C TYR A 114 19.83 -44.02 -27.13
N GLY A 115 19.84 -43.03 -28.02
CA GLY A 115 21.08 -42.33 -28.34
C GLY A 115 20.91 -40.90 -28.84
N PHE A 116 21.96 -40.10 -28.65
CA PHE A 116 22.01 -38.68 -29.00
C PHE A 116 23.44 -38.23 -29.35
N ILE A 117 23.55 -37.05 -29.97
CA ILE A 117 24.83 -36.47 -30.39
C ILE A 117 24.99 -35.09 -29.76
N VAL A 118 26.04 -34.92 -28.96
CA VAL A 118 26.45 -33.64 -28.37
C VAL A 118 27.37 -32.91 -29.33
N SER A 119 26.99 -31.70 -29.72
CA SER A 119 27.70 -30.88 -30.72
C SER A 119 27.85 -29.40 -30.35
N GLY A 120 27.93 -29.11 -29.04
CA GLY A 120 28.26 -27.78 -28.51
C GLY A 120 27.06 -26.89 -28.15
N ASN A 121 25.84 -27.41 -28.24
CA ASN A 121 24.62 -26.80 -27.71
C ASN A 121 24.00 -27.70 -26.65
N ASN A 122 23.21 -27.14 -25.73
CA ASN A 122 22.41 -27.90 -24.79
C ASN A 122 21.34 -28.73 -25.51
N LEU A 123 21.01 -29.89 -24.96
CA LEU A 123 20.12 -30.87 -25.58
C LEU A 123 19.09 -31.38 -24.58
N ASN A 124 17.85 -31.55 -25.05
CA ASN A 124 16.80 -32.19 -24.27
C ASN A 124 16.56 -33.60 -24.80
N GLN A 125 16.51 -34.58 -23.90
CA GLN A 125 16.14 -35.96 -24.16
C GLN A 125 14.76 -36.20 -23.54
N THR A 126 13.74 -36.14 -24.38
CA THR A 126 12.34 -36.18 -23.97
C THR A 126 11.68 -37.39 -24.59
N TYR A 127 11.31 -38.37 -23.77
CA TYR A 127 10.68 -39.61 -24.22
C TYR A 127 9.66 -40.10 -23.21
N CYS A 128 8.58 -40.69 -23.72
CA CYS A 128 7.79 -41.62 -22.91
C CYS A 128 8.59 -42.91 -22.77
N ALA A 129 8.77 -43.39 -21.54
CA ALA A 129 9.62 -44.55 -21.28
C ALA A 129 9.19 -45.77 -22.11
N GLY A 130 10.14 -46.39 -22.82
CA GLY A 130 9.87 -47.53 -23.68
C GLY A 130 9.22 -47.17 -25.03
N SER A 131 9.23 -45.89 -25.40
CA SER A 131 8.70 -45.36 -26.67
C SER A 131 9.70 -44.42 -27.34
N CYS A 132 9.45 -44.09 -28.61
CA CYS A 132 10.09 -42.97 -29.31
C CYS A 132 9.22 -41.70 -29.35
N ASP A 133 8.06 -41.73 -28.70
CA ASP A 133 7.16 -40.58 -28.57
C ASP A 133 7.76 -39.58 -27.58
N ASN A 134 7.78 -38.31 -27.97
CA ASN A 134 8.32 -37.19 -27.21
C ASN A 134 7.22 -36.22 -26.73
N ASN A 135 5.93 -36.57 -26.90
CA ASN A 135 4.79 -35.71 -26.55
C ASN A 135 3.70 -36.42 -25.70
N CYS A 136 3.87 -37.70 -25.40
CA CYS A 136 3.14 -38.48 -24.38
C CYS A 136 1.66 -38.13 -24.17
N ASN A 137 0.86 -38.09 -25.24
CA ASN A 137 -0.57 -37.79 -25.19
C ASN A 137 -0.99 -36.41 -24.61
N GLY A 138 -0.16 -35.36 -24.69
CA GLY A 138 -0.67 -33.99 -24.44
C GLY A 138 0.24 -32.98 -23.78
N GLY A 139 1.52 -33.28 -23.59
CA GLY A 139 2.53 -32.26 -23.27
C GLY A 139 3.31 -32.58 -22.01
N ILE A 140 4.55 -33.02 -22.21
CA ILE A 140 5.62 -32.69 -21.27
C ILE A 140 5.78 -31.17 -21.41
N GLN A 141 5.36 -30.39 -20.42
CA GLN A 141 5.56 -28.94 -20.44
C GLN A 141 7.05 -28.66 -20.24
N LEU A 142 7.77 -28.58 -21.35
CA LEU A 142 9.22 -28.35 -21.40
C LEU A 142 9.62 -26.95 -20.90
N SER A 143 8.66 -26.05 -20.75
CA SER A 143 8.86 -24.69 -20.29
C SER A 143 7.67 -24.25 -19.47
N CYS A 144 7.92 -23.45 -18.44
CA CYS A 144 6.84 -22.82 -17.69
C CYS A 144 6.05 -21.86 -18.60
N GLU A 145 4.77 -22.15 -18.84
CA GLU A 145 3.86 -21.28 -19.62
C GLU A 145 3.04 -20.33 -18.75
N ASP A 146 3.28 -20.33 -17.43
CA ASP A 146 2.63 -19.41 -16.50
C ASP A 146 3.37 -18.06 -16.46
N GLU A 147 2.74 -17.01 -16.99
CA GLU A 147 3.27 -15.63 -16.99
C GLU A 147 3.61 -15.10 -15.58
N SER A 148 3.06 -15.71 -14.53
CA SER A 148 3.34 -15.32 -13.13
C SER A 148 4.55 -15.99 -12.51
N ALA A 149 5.15 -16.98 -13.18
CA ALA A 149 6.35 -17.65 -12.71
C ALA A 149 7.63 -16.86 -13.03
N CYS A 150 8.60 -16.97 -12.14
CA CYS A 150 9.93 -16.37 -12.22
C CYS A 150 10.78 -16.90 -13.37
N ASN A 151 10.46 -18.08 -13.87
CA ASN A 151 11.12 -18.72 -14.99
C ASN A 151 10.13 -18.89 -16.16
N PHE A 152 9.20 -17.95 -16.34
CA PHE A 152 8.27 -17.93 -17.47
C PHE A 152 9.03 -18.02 -18.81
N LEU A 153 8.62 -18.98 -19.65
CA LEU A 153 9.26 -19.38 -20.91
C LEU A 153 10.68 -19.95 -20.78
N GLU A 154 11.17 -20.15 -19.57
CA GLU A 154 12.40 -20.89 -19.31
C GLU A 154 12.11 -22.38 -19.09
N ILE A 155 13.12 -23.20 -19.31
CA ILE A 155 13.02 -24.67 -19.29
C ILE A 155 12.96 -25.16 -17.84
N GLY A 156 12.01 -26.06 -17.55
CA GLY A 156 11.77 -26.64 -16.22
C GLY A 156 10.48 -26.13 -15.57
N ASN A 157 10.18 -26.67 -14.39
CA ASN A 157 8.93 -26.40 -13.66
C ASN A 157 8.80 -24.93 -13.27
N CYS A 158 7.55 -24.43 -13.24
CA CYS A 158 7.27 -23.05 -12.85
C CYS A 158 7.76 -22.75 -11.43
N GLN A 159 8.77 -21.89 -11.33
CA GLN A 159 9.26 -21.35 -10.08
C GLN A 159 8.50 -20.07 -9.77
N TYR A 160 7.77 -20.04 -8.67
CA TYR A 160 7.07 -18.84 -8.25
C TYR A 160 7.90 -18.09 -7.22
N PRO A 161 7.73 -16.76 -7.12
CA PRO A 161 8.40 -16.03 -6.07
C PRO A 161 7.85 -16.48 -4.71
N THR A 162 8.70 -16.52 -3.70
CA THR A 162 8.26 -16.71 -2.31
C THR A 162 7.25 -15.63 -1.93
N GLU A 163 6.26 -15.98 -1.11
CA GLU A 163 5.23 -15.04 -0.63
C GLU A 163 5.87 -13.72 -0.18
N ASN A 164 5.33 -12.60 -0.65
CA ASN A 164 5.81 -11.23 -0.43
C ASN A 164 7.10 -10.81 -1.17
N TYR A 165 7.73 -11.67 -1.96
CA TYR A 165 8.91 -11.32 -2.76
C TYR A 165 8.62 -11.33 -4.27
N ASN A 166 9.51 -10.71 -5.05
CA ASN A 166 9.56 -10.88 -6.51
C ASN A 166 10.56 -11.98 -6.89
N CYS A 167 10.69 -12.22 -8.18
CA CYS A 167 11.55 -13.24 -8.76
C CYS A 167 13.05 -12.96 -8.67
N GLN A 168 13.44 -11.74 -8.31
CA GLN A 168 14.82 -11.33 -8.03
C GLN A 168 15.16 -11.47 -6.55
N GLY A 169 14.18 -11.85 -5.71
CA GLY A 169 14.33 -11.94 -4.25
C GLY A 169 14.15 -10.62 -3.53
N ASP A 170 13.61 -9.60 -4.19
CA ASP A 170 13.28 -8.32 -3.55
C ASP A 170 11.87 -8.37 -2.93
N CYS A 171 11.71 -7.76 -1.76
CA CYS A 171 10.41 -7.64 -1.12
C CYS A 171 9.47 -6.73 -1.93
N ILE A 172 8.24 -7.17 -2.20
CA ILE A 172 7.21 -6.41 -2.95
C ILE A 172 6.14 -5.77 -2.06
N VAL A 173 6.18 -6.08 -0.76
CA VAL A 173 5.37 -5.41 0.28
C VAL A 173 6.29 -4.63 1.23
N SER A 174 5.76 -4.03 2.29
CA SER A 174 6.60 -3.38 3.30
C SER A 174 7.51 -4.38 4.01
N ILE A 175 8.76 -3.98 4.21
CA ILE A 175 9.71 -4.65 5.09
C ILE A 175 9.49 -4.09 6.50
N ASP A 176 9.35 -4.98 7.48
CA ASP A 176 9.19 -4.62 8.88
C ASP A 176 10.50 -4.07 9.48
N CYS A 177 10.46 -3.55 10.70
CA CYS A 177 11.64 -2.93 11.32
C CYS A 177 12.81 -3.89 11.59
N ASP A 178 12.60 -5.20 11.54
CA ASP A 178 13.62 -6.24 11.76
C ASP A 178 14.18 -6.78 10.43
N GLY A 179 13.68 -6.26 9.30
CA GLY A 179 14.11 -6.66 7.97
C GLY A 179 13.30 -7.81 7.37
N ASN A 180 12.16 -8.19 7.95
CA ASN A 180 11.29 -9.24 7.42
C ASN A 180 10.29 -8.67 6.42
N CYS A 181 10.24 -9.27 5.24
CA CYS A 181 9.30 -8.87 4.20
C CYS A 181 7.87 -9.31 4.51
N GLY A 182 6.94 -8.36 4.58
CA GLY A 182 5.56 -8.62 5.00
C GLY A 182 5.41 -8.92 6.49
N GLY A 183 6.46 -8.63 7.28
CA GLY A 183 6.37 -8.67 8.73
C GLY A 183 5.52 -7.52 9.27
N SER A 184 5.06 -7.67 10.51
CA SER A 184 4.17 -6.70 11.17
C SER A 184 4.88 -5.89 12.26
N LEU A 185 6.20 -6.01 12.38
CA LEU A 185 6.97 -5.32 13.42
C LEU A 185 7.26 -3.88 12.98
N GLU A 186 7.03 -2.94 13.89
CA GLU A 186 7.27 -1.52 13.63
C GLU A 186 8.35 -0.98 14.59
N PHE A 187 9.10 0.02 14.13
CA PHE A 187 9.97 0.76 15.02
C PHE A 187 9.10 1.53 16.00
N ASP A 188 9.37 1.38 17.29
CA ASP A 188 8.82 2.29 18.29
C ASP A 188 9.49 3.67 18.20
N GLU A 189 8.99 4.66 18.95
CA GLU A 189 9.57 6.00 18.96
C GLU A 189 10.98 6.08 19.56
N CYS A 190 11.48 4.99 20.14
CA CYS A 190 12.85 4.85 20.62
C CYS A 190 13.80 4.32 19.52
N GLY A 191 13.29 4.07 18.31
CA GLY A 191 14.04 3.45 17.22
C GLY A 191 14.37 1.99 17.47
N VAL A 192 13.61 1.33 18.36
CA VAL A 192 13.74 -0.09 18.68
C VAL A 192 12.63 -0.84 17.97
N CYS A 193 13.00 -1.87 17.20
CA CYS A 193 12.04 -2.72 16.53
C CYS A 193 11.27 -3.58 17.54
N ASP A 194 9.93 -3.56 17.50
CA ASP A 194 9.03 -4.25 18.45
C ASP A 194 9.35 -3.93 19.92
N GLY A 195 9.79 -2.68 20.18
CA GLY A 195 10.07 -2.20 21.51
C GLY A 195 8.81 -1.92 22.34
N PRO A 196 8.94 -1.62 23.64
CA PRO A 196 7.79 -1.40 24.53
C PRO A 196 7.04 -0.09 24.27
N GLY A 197 7.49 0.74 23.32
CA GLY A 197 6.80 1.95 22.89
C GLY A 197 5.56 1.68 22.04
N ILE A 198 4.83 2.74 21.73
CA ILE A 198 3.65 2.70 20.87
C ILE A 198 4.03 3.19 19.45
N PRO A 199 3.12 3.23 18.47
CA PRO A 199 3.45 3.74 17.13
C PRO A 199 3.56 5.28 17.09
N TYR A 200 4.57 5.77 16.37
CA TYR A 200 5.01 7.17 16.23
C TYR A 200 3.95 8.26 16.47
N GLY A 201 4.17 9.05 17.54
CA GLY A 201 3.43 10.28 17.83
C GLY A 201 3.18 10.64 19.30
N TYR A 202 3.72 9.87 20.27
CA TYR A 202 3.34 9.99 21.68
C TYR A 202 4.54 9.99 22.64
N CYS A 203 4.43 10.70 23.78
CA CYS A 203 5.43 10.74 24.85
C CYS A 203 5.82 9.38 25.49
N ASP A 204 7.04 9.36 26.07
CA ASP A 204 7.86 8.28 26.67
C ASP A 204 7.18 7.16 27.53
N CYS A 205 7.75 5.96 27.39
CA CYS A 205 7.36 4.62 27.87
C CYS A 205 7.38 4.39 29.40
N ASP A 206 7.64 5.41 30.22
CA ASP A 206 7.77 5.24 31.66
C ASP A 206 6.69 5.96 32.48
N LEU A 207 5.75 6.70 31.86
CA LEU A 207 4.67 7.45 32.56
C LEU A 207 5.16 8.31 33.75
N ASN A 208 6.45 8.68 33.79
CA ASN A 208 7.09 9.31 34.94
C ASN A 208 7.31 10.83 34.77
N ILE A 209 6.71 11.43 33.73
CA ILE A 209 6.71 12.89 33.53
C ILE A 209 5.28 13.42 33.73
N PRO A 210 5.01 14.17 34.82
CA PRO A 210 3.78 14.96 34.93
C PRO A 210 3.71 15.98 33.78
N GLY A 211 2.67 15.93 32.95
CA GLY A 211 2.47 16.84 31.80
C GLY A 211 2.58 16.20 30.40
N CYS A 212 2.90 14.91 30.27
CA CYS A 212 2.75 14.20 29.00
C CYS A 212 1.36 13.55 28.93
N THR A 213 0.36 14.34 28.62
CA THR A 213 -0.86 13.84 28.00
C THR A 213 -0.95 14.51 26.64
N ASP A 214 -0.68 13.77 25.56
CA ASP A 214 -1.04 14.16 24.20
C ASP A 214 -2.57 14.16 24.09
N THR A 215 -3.20 15.10 24.79
CA THR A 215 -4.64 15.28 24.78
C THR A 215 -4.96 16.14 23.58
N TRP A 216 -5.69 15.55 22.64
CA TRP A 216 -6.39 16.29 21.60
C TRP A 216 -7.34 17.30 22.26
N GLU A 217 -7.01 18.59 22.13
CA GLU A 217 -7.83 19.68 22.62
C GLU A 217 -8.74 20.19 21.50
N LEU A 218 -10.04 20.37 21.81
CA LEU A 218 -11.01 20.86 20.85
C LEU A 218 -10.74 22.35 20.58
N VAL A 219 -10.16 22.67 19.41
CA VAL A 219 -9.84 24.04 19.02
C VAL A 219 -10.93 24.70 18.18
N TRP A 220 -11.77 23.90 17.50
CA TRP A 220 -12.90 24.41 16.72
C TRP A 220 -13.97 23.34 16.53
N SER A 221 -15.24 23.76 16.51
CA SER A 221 -16.32 22.88 16.08
C SER A 221 -17.49 23.63 15.48
N ASP A 222 -18.29 22.91 14.70
CA ASP A 222 -19.67 23.26 14.38
C ASP A 222 -20.57 22.06 14.67
N GLU A 223 -21.43 22.21 15.68
CA GLU A 223 -22.40 21.21 16.11
C GLU A 223 -23.77 21.43 15.45
N PHE A 224 -23.88 22.39 14.53
CA PHE A 224 -25.09 22.71 13.75
C PHE A 224 -26.38 22.87 14.57
N ASN A 225 -26.27 23.28 15.84
CA ASN A 225 -27.41 23.49 16.74
C ASN A 225 -28.19 24.79 16.49
N GLY A 226 -27.71 25.65 15.60
CA GLY A 226 -28.36 26.92 15.23
C GLY A 226 -29.60 26.72 14.35
N SER A 227 -30.27 27.81 13.99
CA SER A 227 -31.36 27.77 13.00
C SER A 227 -30.90 28.00 11.56
N GLU A 228 -29.67 28.49 11.39
CA GLU A 228 -29.06 28.84 10.11
C GLU A 228 -27.59 28.43 10.12
N ILE A 229 -27.01 28.26 8.93
CA ILE A 229 -25.58 27.95 8.78
C ILE A 229 -24.77 29.17 9.20
N ASP A 230 -23.83 28.97 10.11
CA ASP A 230 -23.00 30.04 10.66
C ASP A 230 -22.03 30.57 9.60
N GLN A 231 -22.36 31.72 9.00
CA GLN A 231 -21.51 32.36 8.00
C GLN A 231 -20.23 32.97 8.58
N SER A 232 -20.05 33.03 9.91
CA SER A 232 -18.75 33.34 10.49
C SER A 232 -17.77 32.16 10.36
N LYS A 233 -18.29 30.93 10.19
CA LYS A 233 -17.51 29.69 10.02
C LYS A 233 -17.47 29.21 8.58
N TRP A 234 -18.56 29.36 7.84
CA TRP A 234 -18.71 28.77 6.50
C TRP A 234 -18.90 29.82 5.40
N SER A 235 -18.29 29.56 4.25
CA SER A 235 -18.48 30.30 3.00
C SER A 235 -19.03 29.35 1.93
N PHE A 236 -20.01 29.80 1.14
CA PHE A 236 -20.54 29.04 0.02
C PHE A 236 -19.72 29.25 -1.24
N GLN A 237 -19.46 28.16 -1.95
CA GLN A 237 -19.03 28.19 -3.35
C GLN A 237 -20.25 27.91 -4.23
N THR A 238 -20.53 28.79 -5.19
CA THR A 238 -21.71 28.70 -6.05
C THR A 238 -21.33 28.51 -7.51
N GLY A 239 -22.21 27.92 -8.31
CA GLY A 239 -22.05 27.68 -9.74
C GLY A 239 -21.45 26.32 -10.11
N THR A 240 -20.95 26.21 -11.34
CA THR A 240 -20.47 24.95 -11.96
C THR A 240 -18.94 24.86 -12.02
N GLY A 241 -18.25 25.63 -11.17
CA GLY A 241 -16.80 25.82 -11.23
C GLY A 241 -16.29 26.72 -12.37
N SER A 242 -17.03 26.89 -13.47
CA SER A 242 -16.61 27.66 -14.65
C SER A 242 -16.22 29.12 -14.35
N GLN A 243 -16.92 29.76 -13.41
CA GLN A 243 -16.62 31.11 -12.91
C GLN A 243 -15.29 31.20 -12.14
N TYR A 244 -14.75 30.07 -11.72
CA TYR A 244 -13.42 29.92 -11.12
C TYR A 244 -12.37 29.38 -12.12
N GLY A 245 -12.73 29.26 -13.40
CA GLY A 245 -11.85 28.68 -14.44
C GLY A 245 -11.78 27.16 -14.43
N LEU A 246 -12.65 26.48 -13.67
CA LEU A 246 -12.67 25.03 -13.50
C LEU A 246 -14.03 24.48 -13.98
N TRP A 247 -14.17 24.21 -15.28
CA TRP A 247 -15.43 23.67 -15.80
C TRP A 247 -15.78 22.34 -15.12
N GLY A 248 -17.03 22.21 -14.66
CA GLY A 248 -17.47 21.02 -13.90
C GLY A 248 -16.62 20.78 -12.66
N TRP A 249 -16.16 21.87 -12.01
CA TRP A 249 -15.25 21.87 -10.88
C TRP A 249 -13.91 21.14 -11.10
N GLY A 250 -13.53 20.90 -12.36
CA GLY A 250 -12.33 20.16 -12.73
C GLY A 250 -12.58 18.67 -12.99
N ASN A 251 -13.71 18.13 -12.52
CA ASN A 251 -14.04 16.71 -12.57
C ASN A 251 -15.21 16.36 -13.50
N GLY A 252 -15.67 17.32 -14.31
CA GLY A 252 -16.84 17.13 -15.18
C GLY A 252 -18.15 16.96 -14.41
N GLU A 253 -18.24 17.53 -13.21
CA GLU A 253 -19.40 17.46 -12.33
C GLU A 253 -20.64 18.14 -12.95
N SER A 254 -21.83 17.58 -12.69
CA SER A 254 -23.08 17.98 -13.38
C SER A 254 -23.94 19.00 -12.64
N GLN A 255 -23.69 19.22 -11.34
CA GLN A 255 -24.49 20.10 -10.51
C GLN A 255 -24.12 21.59 -10.64
N TYR A 256 -25.10 22.43 -10.34
CA TYR A 256 -24.90 23.83 -9.99
C TYR A 256 -24.92 23.97 -8.46
N TYR A 257 -23.81 24.38 -7.84
CA TYR A 257 -23.80 24.63 -6.40
C TYR A 257 -24.51 25.93 -6.03
N LYS A 258 -25.28 25.90 -4.95
CA LYS A 258 -26.01 27.06 -4.42
C LYS A 258 -26.28 26.90 -2.93
N SER A 259 -26.39 28.02 -2.22
CA SER A 259 -26.58 28.01 -0.77
C SER A 259 -27.95 27.48 -0.36
N GLU A 260 -28.98 27.65 -1.19
CA GLU A 260 -30.36 27.22 -0.88
C GLU A 260 -30.55 25.68 -0.92
N ASN A 261 -29.51 24.93 -1.29
CA ASN A 261 -29.45 23.48 -1.19
C ASN A 261 -28.82 23.01 0.13
N SER A 262 -28.64 23.92 1.09
CA SER A 262 -28.17 23.60 2.43
C SER A 262 -29.07 24.24 3.49
N SER A 263 -29.32 23.51 4.57
CA SER A 263 -30.16 23.97 5.68
C SER A 263 -29.79 23.25 6.97
N ILE A 264 -30.11 23.86 8.12
CA ILE A 264 -30.04 23.18 9.40
C ILE A 264 -31.39 22.52 9.71
N ILE A 265 -31.40 21.20 9.91
CA ILE A 265 -32.60 20.42 10.24
C ILE A 265 -32.26 19.51 11.43
N ASP A 266 -33.04 19.59 12.50
CA ASP A 266 -32.90 18.74 13.69
C ASP A 266 -31.48 18.70 14.28
N GLY A 267 -30.80 19.86 14.29
CA GLY A 267 -29.44 19.99 14.83
C GLY A 267 -28.33 19.55 13.88
N LYS A 268 -28.63 19.36 12.59
CA LYS A 268 -27.68 18.85 11.59
C LYS A 268 -27.61 19.77 10.37
N LEU A 269 -26.44 19.87 9.77
CA LEU A 269 -26.31 20.39 8.41
C LEU A 269 -26.83 19.35 7.42
N VAL A 270 -27.79 19.74 6.59
CA VAL A 270 -28.31 18.92 5.50
C VAL A 270 -27.97 19.59 4.17
N ILE A 271 -27.13 18.94 3.37
CA ILE A 271 -26.88 19.30 1.97
C ILE A 271 -27.78 18.42 1.10
N GLU A 272 -28.77 19.03 0.45
CA GLU A 272 -29.77 18.34 -0.37
C GLU A 272 -29.48 18.55 -1.86
N ALA A 273 -29.07 17.51 -2.56
CA ALA A 273 -28.97 17.51 -4.01
C ALA A 273 -30.32 17.24 -4.66
N LYS A 274 -30.66 17.99 -5.70
CA LYS A 274 -31.94 17.91 -6.41
C LYS A 274 -31.72 17.69 -7.89
N TYR A 275 -32.55 16.84 -8.49
CA TYR A 275 -32.70 16.77 -9.94
C TYR A 275 -33.66 17.86 -10.41
N GLU A 276 -33.11 19.05 -10.67
CA GLU A 276 -33.87 20.21 -11.15
C GLU A 276 -33.05 21.00 -12.16
N ASN A 277 -33.73 21.54 -13.18
CA ASN A 277 -33.10 22.40 -14.16
C ASN A 277 -32.80 23.77 -13.57
N PHE A 278 -31.52 24.12 -13.44
CA PHE A 278 -31.09 25.42 -12.96
C PHE A 278 -29.86 25.92 -13.72
N SER A 279 -29.97 27.10 -14.34
CA SER A 279 -28.86 27.75 -15.06
C SER A 279 -28.10 26.87 -16.06
N GLY A 280 -28.80 25.92 -16.69
CA GLY A 280 -28.20 25.00 -17.68
C GLY A 280 -27.65 23.70 -17.10
N SER A 281 -27.65 23.53 -15.78
CA SER A 281 -27.38 22.26 -15.11
C SER A 281 -28.68 21.50 -14.82
N ASN A 282 -28.62 20.17 -14.83
CA ASN A 282 -29.76 19.30 -14.50
C ASN A 282 -29.87 18.97 -13.01
N TYR A 283 -28.86 19.37 -12.22
CA TYR A 283 -28.82 19.15 -10.79
C TYR A 283 -28.44 20.43 -10.05
N THR A 284 -28.91 20.56 -8.82
CA THR A 284 -28.44 21.53 -7.85
C THR A 284 -27.96 20.82 -6.59
N SER A 285 -26.99 21.41 -5.90
CA SER A 285 -26.46 20.90 -4.62
C SER A 285 -25.78 22.04 -3.85
N SER A 286 -25.04 21.75 -2.79
CA SER A 286 -24.23 22.74 -2.07
C SER A 286 -22.77 22.32 -1.85
N ARG A 287 -21.91 23.34 -1.71
CA ARG A 287 -20.48 23.24 -1.39
C ARG A 287 -20.12 24.38 -0.44
N LEU A 288 -19.63 24.02 0.74
CA LEU A 288 -19.25 24.92 1.82
C LEU A 288 -17.77 24.76 2.12
N ARG A 289 -17.14 25.83 2.61
CA ARG A 289 -15.75 25.80 3.06
C ARG A 289 -15.46 26.74 4.22
N THR A 290 -14.44 26.42 5.02
CA THR A 290 -13.98 27.25 6.15
C THR A 290 -12.87 28.23 5.78
N LYS A 291 -12.49 28.33 4.50
CA LYS A 291 -11.40 29.20 4.05
C LYS A 291 -11.50 30.62 4.61
N ASP A 292 -10.42 31.09 5.23
CA ASP A 292 -10.28 32.41 5.87
C ASP A 292 -11.20 32.62 7.10
N LYS A 293 -11.74 31.52 7.64
CA LYS A 293 -12.66 31.45 8.81
C LYS A 293 -12.28 30.36 9.81
N GLY A 294 -11.41 29.45 9.38
CA GLY A 294 -10.93 28.28 10.09
C GLY A 294 -9.96 27.56 9.17
N ASP A 295 -8.68 27.71 9.46
CA ASP A 295 -7.56 27.24 8.67
C ASP A 295 -6.54 26.67 9.67
N TRP A 296 -6.06 25.45 9.44
CA TRP A 296 -5.27 24.72 10.43
C TRP A 296 -4.06 24.08 9.78
N LEU A 297 -2.95 24.06 10.51
CA LEU A 297 -1.78 23.25 10.21
C LEU A 297 -1.70 22.18 11.30
N TYR A 298 -1.79 20.92 10.87
CA TYR A 298 -1.89 19.74 11.73
C TYR A 298 -3.14 19.72 12.61
N GLY A 299 -3.51 18.53 13.04
CA GLY A 299 -4.67 18.33 13.88
C GLY A 299 -5.40 17.03 13.61
N LYS A 300 -6.37 16.76 14.46
CA LYS A 300 -7.37 15.71 14.28
C LYS A 300 -8.67 16.33 13.80
N PHE A 301 -9.18 15.85 12.68
CA PHE A 301 -10.38 16.36 12.02
C PHE A 301 -11.40 15.24 11.98
N ILE A 302 -12.60 15.51 12.46
CA ILE A 302 -13.67 14.51 12.48
C ILE A 302 -14.99 15.15 12.06
N ALA A 303 -15.70 14.46 11.18
CA ALA A 303 -17.07 14.81 10.82
C ALA A 303 -17.97 13.59 10.94
N ARG A 304 -19.08 13.75 11.67
CA ARG A 304 -20.09 12.69 11.81
C ARG A 304 -21.13 12.84 10.72
N MET A 305 -21.16 11.91 9.77
CA MET A 305 -21.94 12.04 8.55
C MET A 305 -22.76 10.80 8.21
N LYS A 306 -23.89 11.02 7.57
CA LYS A 306 -24.71 9.99 6.89
C LYS A 306 -24.76 10.34 5.40
N LEU A 307 -24.44 9.37 4.56
CA LEU A 307 -24.18 9.59 3.13
C LEU A 307 -25.41 9.23 2.26
N PRO A 308 -25.54 9.82 1.05
CA PRO A 308 -26.52 9.38 0.07
C PRO A 308 -26.09 8.10 -0.63
N GLU A 309 -27.08 7.31 -1.07
CA GLU A 309 -26.85 5.98 -1.65
C GLU A 309 -27.09 5.93 -3.17
N ALA A 310 -27.76 6.93 -3.76
CA ALA A 310 -28.12 6.85 -5.17
C ALA A 310 -26.92 6.94 -6.11
N GLY A 311 -26.99 6.20 -7.21
CA GLY A 311 -26.07 6.27 -8.34
C GLY A 311 -25.83 7.69 -8.80
N GLY A 312 -24.55 8.04 -8.98
CA GLY A 312 -24.14 9.37 -9.40
C GLY A 312 -23.87 10.36 -8.26
N THR A 313 -24.09 10.01 -7.00
CA THR A 313 -23.76 10.90 -5.87
C THR A 313 -22.28 10.76 -5.47
N TRP A 314 -21.66 11.89 -5.10
CA TRP A 314 -20.28 11.98 -4.63
C TRP A 314 -20.18 12.98 -3.46
N PRO A 315 -20.60 12.58 -2.25
CA PRO A 315 -20.29 13.33 -1.03
C PRO A 315 -18.78 13.38 -0.76
N ALA A 316 -18.30 14.49 -0.20
CA ALA A 316 -16.91 14.64 0.20
C ALA A 316 -16.75 15.52 1.46
N PHE A 317 -15.83 15.10 2.34
CA PHE A 317 -15.24 15.86 3.44
C PHE A 317 -13.73 15.87 3.26
N TRP A 318 -13.17 17.04 2.99
CA TRP A 318 -11.82 17.15 2.46
C TRP A 318 -11.21 18.52 2.75
N LEU A 319 -9.92 18.64 2.53
CA LEU A 319 -9.11 19.80 2.85
C LEU A 319 -8.38 20.32 1.62
N LEU A 320 -8.33 21.65 1.46
CA LEU A 320 -7.46 22.32 0.51
C LEU A 320 -6.58 23.37 1.21
N PRO A 321 -5.39 23.68 0.68
CA PRO A 321 -4.53 24.70 1.22
C PRO A 321 -5.21 26.08 1.13
N THR A 322 -5.15 26.83 2.23
CA THR A 322 -5.66 28.22 2.26
C THR A 322 -4.73 29.14 1.47
N ASN A 323 -3.43 28.95 1.70
CA ASN A 323 -2.34 29.59 0.97
C ASN A 323 -1.62 28.55 0.12
N SER A 324 -1.22 28.89 -1.11
CA SER A 324 -0.62 27.94 -2.04
C SER A 324 0.82 28.32 -2.40
N PRO A 325 1.78 28.28 -1.45
CA PRO A 325 3.16 28.71 -1.69
C PRO A 325 3.88 27.84 -2.73
N TYR A 326 3.47 26.59 -2.88
CA TYR A 326 4.00 25.66 -3.87
C TYR A 326 3.27 25.73 -5.23
N GLY A 327 2.30 26.63 -5.37
CA GLY A 327 1.44 26.78 -6.54
C GLY A 327 0.08 26.12 -6.37
N GLY A 328 -0.81 26.32 -7.35
CA GLY A 328 -2.16 25.77 -7.33
C GLY A 328 -2.19 24.24 -7.42
N TRP A 329 -3.38 23.66 -7.39
CA TRP A 329 -3.57 22.22 -7.51
C TRP A 329 -2.86 21.62 -8.74
N PRO A 330 -2.18 20.46 -8.62
CA PRO A 330 -2.07 19.61 -7.43
C PRO A 330 -0.89 19.96 -6.50
N ASN A 331 -0.10 20.99 -6.82
CA ASN A 331 1.13 21.30 -6.09
C ASN A 331 0.90 21.76 -4.66
N GLY A 332 -0.23 22.43 -4.39
CA GLY A 332 -0.59 22.89 -3.05
C GLY A 332 -1.07 21.78 -2.10
N GLY A 333 -1.31 20.57 -2.62
CA GLY A 333 -1.87 19.46 -1.85
C GLY A 333 -3.41 19.46 -1.82
N GLU A 334 -3.96 18.28 -1.58
CA GLU A 334 -5.36 17.99 -1.28
C GLU A 334 -5.40 16.78 -0.35
N ILE A 335 -6.23 16.84 0.69
CA ILE A 335 -6.43 15.70 1.60
C ILE A 335 -7.92 15.41 1.68
N ASP A 336 -8.32 14.29 1.09
CA ASP A 336 -9.69 13.82 1.12
C ASP A 336 -9.86 12.87 2.31
N ILE A 337 -10.50 13.38 3.36
CA ILE A 337 -10.74 12.61 4.60
C ILE A 337 -11.78 11.53 4.35
N MET A 338 -12.85 11.89 3.62
CA MET A 338 -13.87 10.96 3.17
C MET A 338 -14.39 11.39 1.80
N GLU A 339 -14.35 10.44 0.87
CA GLU A 339 -15.12 10.43 -0.36
C GLU A 339 -15.94 9.15 -0.43
N HIS A 340 -17.06 9.20 -1.13
CA HIS A 340 -17.86 8.01 -1.42
C HIS A 340 -18.54 8.18 -2.76
N TYR A 341 -18.61 7.11 -3.55
CA TYR A 341 -19.41 7.09 -4.77
C TYR A 341 -20.67 6.27 -4.50
N GLY A 342 -21.85 6.84 -4.74
CA GLY A 342 -23.13 6.10 -4.65
C GLY A 342 -23.32 5.03 -5.73
N CYS A 343 -22.24 4.43 -6.24
CA CYS A 343 -22.22 3.51 -7.36
C CYS A 343 -21.95 2.07 -6.88
N GLU A 344 -22.99 1.26 -6.65
CA GLU A 344 -22.83 -0.17 -6.29
C GLU A 344 -22.01 -0.98 -7.31
N SER A 345 -22.01 -0.57 -8.58
CA SER A 345 -21.30 -1.27 -9.67
C SER A 345 -19.80 -1.04 -9.69
N MET A 346 -19.31 -0.03 -8.97
CA MET A 346 -17.90 0.07 -8.67
C MET A 346 -17.73 -0.76 -7.40
N ASN A 347 -16.79 -1.72 -7.36
CA ASN A 347 -16.43 -2.47 -6.14
C ASN A 347 -15.80 -1.53 -5.06
N SER A 348 -16.33 -0.31 -4.94
CA SER A 348 -15.89 0.87 -4.21
C SER A 348 -17.11 1.66 -3.68
N GLY A 349 -18.21 0.96 -3.40
CA GLY A 349 -19.33 1.53 -2.63
C GLY A 349 -18.93 1.82 -1.18
N ASP A 350 -17.70 1.49 -0.79
CA ASP A 350 -17.13 1.87 0.48
C ASP A 350 -16.55 3.29 0.42
N PRO A 351 -16.74 4.10 1.47
CA PRO A 351 -16.03 5.34 1.65
C PRO A 351 -14.51 5.14 1.68
N PHE A 352 -13.79 6.10 1.13
CA PHE A 352 -12.34 6.06 1.00
C PHE A 352 -11.72 7.43 1.26
N SER A 353 -10.43 7.42 1.60
CA SER A 353 -9.62 8.62 1.79
C SER A 353 -8.52 8.68 0.73
N THR A 354 -8.17 9.86 0.24
CA THR A 354 -7.17 10.03 -0.82
C THR A 354 -6.26 11.21 -0.49
N VAL A 355 -4.99 11.12 -0.88
CA VAL A 355 -4.03 12.23 -0.73
C VAL A 355 -3.48 12.62 -2.10
N HIS A 356 -3.64 13.89 -2.48
CA HIS A 356 -3.08 14.42 -3.73
C HIS A 356 -1.94 15.38 -3.49
N SER A 357 -0.93 15.30 -4.35
CA SER A 357 0.24 16.18 -4.37
C SER A 357 0.76 16.35 -5.80
N SER A 358 1.81 17.15 -5.98
CA SER A 358 2.48 17.29 -7.28
C SER A 358 2.95 15.94 -7.84
N MET A 359 3.39 15.03 -6.95
CA MET A 359 3.81 13.68 -7.31
C MET A 359 2.62 12.74 -7.55
N TYR A 360 1.61 12.81 -6.68
CA TYR A 360 0.48 11.89 -6.63
C TYR A 360 -0.81 12.59 -7.09
N ASN A 361 -1.19 12.45 -8.35
CA ASN A 361 -2.39 13.08 -8.91
C ASN A 361 -2.81 12.45 -10.24
N TRP A 362 -4.04 12.76 -10.65
CA TRP A 362 -4.64 12.26 -11.89
C TRP A 362 -4.24 13.02 -13.17
N ASN A 363 -3.46 14.10 -13.06
CA ASN A 363 -3.09 14.97 -14.18
C ASN A 363 -1.61 14.83 -14.59
N GLY A 364 -1.20 13.59 -14.86
CA GLY A 364 0.17 13.27 -15.28
C GLY A 364 1.14 12.94 -14.13
N GLY A 365 0.64 12.86 -12.90
CA GLY A 365 1.34 12.29 -11.75
C GLY A 365 1.19 10.77 -11.66
N ILE A 366 1.71 10.23 -10.55
CA ILE A 366 1.46 8.85 -10.12
C ILE A 366 0.03 8.78 -9.55
N GLN A 367 -0.65 7.64 -9.71
CA GLN A 367 -1.95 7.40 -9.08
C GLN A 367 -1.88 7.77 -7.58
N PRO A 368 -2.80 8.59 -7.08
CA PRO A 368 -2.78 8.98 -5.68
C PRO A 368 -3.06 7.77 -4.78
N PRO A 369 -2.38 7.68 -3.62
CA PRO A 369 -2.68 6.66 -2.64
C PRO A 369 -4.08 6.88 -2.09
N SER A 370 -4.88 5.82 -2.13
CA SER A 370 -6.22 5.78 -1.54
C SER A 370 -6.28 4.69 -0.48
N TYR A 371 -7.02 4.98 0.58
CA TYR A 371 -7.16 4.13 1.76
C TYR A 371 -8.63 3.75 1.93
N TYR A 372 -8.87 2.50 2.27
CA TYR A 372 -10.20 1.92 2.42
C TYR A 372 -10.27 1.20 3.77
N LEU A 373 -11.45 1.18 4.38
CA LEU A 373 -11.66 0.33 5.53
C LEU A 373 -11.81 -1.12 5.07
N ASN A 374 -11.04 -2.04 5.65
CA ASN A 374 -11.15 -3.47 5.34
C ASN A 374 -12.33 -4.11 6.11
N GLN A 375 -13.50 -3.49 6.04
CA GLN A 375 -14.73 -3.90 6.70
C GLN A 375 -15.93 -3.23 6.02
N GLU A 376 -17.03 -3.97 5.86
CA GLU A 376 -18.30 -3.42 5.39
C GLU A 376 -18.86 -2.39 6.39
N ILE A 377 -19.30 -1.23 5.86
CA ILE A 377 -20.02 -0.21 6.62
C ILE A 377 -21.31 0.18 5.91
N ASP A 378 -22.35 0.47 6.69
CA ASP A 378 -23.65 0.92 6.18
C ASP A 378 -23.64 2.45 6.10
N THR A 379 -23.29 3.01 4.94
CA THR A 379 -23.18 4.46 4.73
C THR A 379 -24.50 5.21 4.87
N SER A 380 -25.62 4.49 4.96
CA SER A 380 -26.95 5.04 5.28
C SER A 380 -27.11 5.34 6.78
N GLU A 381 -26.18 4.95 7.64
CA GLU A 381 -26.12 5.32 9.06
C GLU A 381 -25.07 6.40 9.33
N PHE A 382 -25.08 6.98 10.54
CA PHE A 382 -24.10 7.99 10.91
C PHE A 382 -22.78 7.34 11.34
N HIS A 383 -21.71 7.69 10.63
CA HIS A 383 -20.35 7.29 10.91
C HIS A 383 -19.46 8.50 11.20
N ASP A 384 -18.47 8.31 12.06
CA ASP A 384 -17.42 9.27 12.33
C ASP A 384 -16.28 9.07 11.32
N TYR A 385 -16.13 10.01 10.38
CA TYR A 385 -15.02 10.03 9.42
C TYR A 385 -13.92 10.93 9.94
N GLU A 386 -12.73 10.39 10.09
CA GLU A 386 -11.66 11.01 10.87
C GLU A 386 -10.30 10.97 10.16
N MET A 387 -9.53 12.02 10.37
CA MET A 387 -8.12 12.11 10.00
C MET A 387 -7.31 12.63 11.18
N GLU A 388 -6.13 12.03 11.43
CA GLU A 388 -5.08 12.60 12.26
C GLU A 388 -3.92 13.03 11.35
N TRP A 389 -3.53 14.30 11.42
CA TRP A 389 -2.49 14.89 10.56
C TRP A 389 -1.40 15.51 11.42
N SER A 390 -0.18 14.99 11.26
CA SER A 390 1.04 15.42 11.92
C SER A 390 2.05 15.99 10.92
N GLU A 391 3.21 16.44 11.41
CA GLU A 391 4.32 16.84 10.54
C GLU A 391 4.85 15.71 9.65
N ASN A 392 4.68 14.46 10.06
CA ASN A 392 5.34 13.29 9.46
C ASN A 392 4.38 12.32 8.79
N ASP A 393 3.09 12.37 9.11
CA ASP A 393 2.12 11.39 8.66
C ASP A 393 0.68 11.94 8.66
N ILE A 394 -0.17 11.30 7.85
CA ILE A 394 -1.63 11.52 7.82
C ILE A 394 -2.29 10.15 7.96
N LYS A 395 -3.05 9.94 9.04
CA LYS A 395 -3.76 8.69 9.35
C LYS A 395 -5.26 8.88 9.16
N PHE A 396 -5.95 7.87 8.63
CA PHE A 396 -7.39 7.92 8.36
C PHE A 396 -8.16 6.84 9.12
N TYR A 397 -9.36 7.19 9.57
CA TYR A 397 -10.22 6.32 10.38
C TYR A 397 -11.71 6.47 10.05
N ILE A 398 -12.47 5.40 10.27
CA ILE A 398 -13.95 5.41 10.30
C ILE A 398 -14.40 4.74 11.61
N ASP A 399 -15.16 5.46 12.43
CA ASP A 399 -15.60 5.03 13.77
C ASP A 399 -14.44 4.57 14.67
N GLY A 400 -13.29 5.22 14.54
CA GLY A 400 -12.05 4.85 15.24
C GLY A 400 -11.34 3.61 14.68
N ASN A 401 -11.86 2.98 13.62
CA ASN A 401 -11.18 1.89 12.92
C ASN A 401 -10.21 2.45 11.88
N TYR A 402 -8.96 2.01 11.95
CA TYR A 402 -7.88 2.47 11.10
C TYR A 402 -8.03 1.98 9.64
N MET A 403 -7.85 2.90 8.69
CA MET A 403 -7.87 2.62 7.24
C MET A 403 -6.46 2.57 6.64
N GLY A 404 -5.55 3.42 7.12
CA GLY A 404 -4.21 3.55 6.55
C GLY A 404 -3.50 4.85 6.91
N THR A 405 -2.21 4.92 6.58
CA THR A 405 -1.34 6.07 6.83
C THR A 405 -0.60 6.48 5.57
N TYR A 406 -0.54 7.78 5.32
CA TYR A 406 0.32 8.41 4.33
C TYR A 406 1.53 9.04 5.01
N PHE A 407 2.73 8.54 4.72
CA PHE A 407 3.97 8.97 5.38
C PHE A 407 4.72 10.03 4.57
N LYS A 408 5.30 10.99 5.27
CA LYS A 408 6.29 11.93 4.73
C LYS A 408 7.57 11.18 4.39
N THR A 409 8.09 11.45 3.20
CA THR A 409 9.37 10.93 2.74
C THR A 409 10.37 12.06 2.53
N ASN A 410 11.62 11.72 2.22
CA ASN A 410 12.66 12.70 1.88
C ASN A 410 12.48 13.34 0.48
N SER A 411 11.30 13.23 -0.12
CA SER A 411 10.99 13.70 -1.49
C SER A 411 10.58 15.18 -1.57
N GLY A 412 10.51 15.89 -0.43
CA GLY A 412 10.21 17.32 -0.36
C GLY A 412 8.73 17.65 -0.65
N TRP A 413 8.46 18.93 -0.91
CA TRP A 413 7.09 19.46 -1.07
C TRP A 413 6.32 18.83 -2.22
N GLN A 414 7.00 18.25 -3.23
CA GLN A 414 6.33 17.58 -4.35
C GLN A 414 5.51 16.38 -3.89
N GLN A 415 5.97 15.70 -2.83
CA GLN A 415 5.27 14.59 -2.19
C GLN A 415 4.52 15.04 -0.94
N TRP A 416 5.09 16.00 -0.20
CA TRP A 416 4.57 16.49 1.07
C TRP A 416 4.36 18.01 1.07
N PRO A 417 3.34 18.53 0.36
CA PRO A 417 2.94 19.94 0.46
C PRO A 417 2.10 20.25 1.71
N PHE A 418 1.95 19.28 2.62
CA PHE A 418 1.11 19.31 3.82
C PHE A 418 1.84 19.91 5.03
N ASP A 419 2.59 20.98 4.80
CA ASP A 419 3.30 21.77 5.82
C ASP A 419 2.80 23.23 5.86
N GLN A 420 1.58 23.44 5.38
CA GLN A 420 0.88 24.74 5.29
C GLN A 420 -0.51 24.64 5.93
N GLU A 421 -1.19 25.76 6.15
CA GLU A 421 -2.57 25.78 6.64
C GLU A 421 -3.59 25.32 5.57
N PHE A 422 -4.51 24.45 5.96
CA PHE A 422 -5.59 23.93 5.14
C PHE A 422 -6.96 24.29 5.73
N HIS A 423 -7.96 24.44 4.87
CA HIS A 423 -9.35 24.66 5.25
C HIS A 423 -10.23 23.49 4.85
N ILE A 424 -11.31 23.30 5.60
CA ILE A 424 -12.31 22.27 5.39
C ILE A 424 -13.21 22.64 4.21
N ILE A 425 -13.61 21.62 3.46
CA ILE A 425 -14.65 21.66 2.43
C ILE A 425 -15.63 20.51 2.68
N LEU A 426 -16.92 20.83 2.58
CA LEU A 426 -18.01 19.86 2.56
C LEU A 426 -18.84 20.06 1.29
N ASN A 427 -19.08 19.00 0.55
CA ASN A 427 -19.99 19.05 -0.60
C ASN A 427 -20.67 17.73 -0.90
N LEU A 428 -21.71 17.82 -1.74
CA LEU A 428 -22.32 16.69 -2.42
C LEU A 428 -22.29 16.94 -3.93
N ALA A 429 -21.28 16.42 -4.62
CA ALA A 429 -21.18 16.49 -6.08
C ALA A 429 -22.09 15.44 -6.74
N ILE A 430 -22.53 15.71 -7.98
CA ILE A 430 -23.39 14.82 -8.76
C ILE A 430 -22.74 14.54 -10.11
N GLY A 431 -22.42 13.28 -10.34
CA GLY A 431 -21.73 12.78 -11.53
C GLY A 431 -20.29 13.26 -11.61
N SER A 432 -19.50 12.56 -12.42
CA SER A 432 -18.14 12.95 -12.77
C SER A 432 -17.77 12.25 -14.08
N SER A 433 -16.82 12.81 -14.83
CA SER A 433 -16.19 12.08 -15.93
C SER A 433 -15.42 10.83 -15.48
N TYR A 434 -15.10 10.72 -14.19
CA TYR A 434 -14.38 9.61 -13.58
C TYR A 434 -15.29 8.54 -12.98
N MET A 435 -16.59 8.83 -12.88
CA MET A 435 -17.56 7.91 -12.28
C MET A 435 -18.11 6.96 -13.33
N ALA A 436 -17.99 5.64 -13.08
CA ALA A 436 -18.38 4.62 -14.05
C ALA A 436 -19.90 4.36 -14.10
N CYS A 437 -20.64 4.65 -13.02
CA CYS A 437 -22.08 4.42 -12.98
C CYS A 437 -22.89 5.61 -13.52
N ALA A 438 -24.09 5.32 -14.00
CA ALA A 438 -25.05 6.35 -14.41
C ALA A 438 -25.68 7.02 -13.17
N THR A 439 -26.05 8.29 -13.32
CA THR A 439 -26.84 8.98 -12.29
C THR A 439 -28.28 8.45 -12.26
N GLU A 440 -28.78 8.13 -11.06
CA GLU A 440 -30.12 7.57 -10.85
C GLU A 440 -31.16 8.66 -10.55
N ASN A 441 -31.53 9.43 -11.58
CA ASN A 441 -32.35 10.65 -11.45
C ASN A 441 -33.67 10.44 -10.68
N ASN A 442 -34.27 9.25 -10.75
CA ASN A 442 -35.52 8.90 -10.09
C ASN A 442 -35.42 8.74 -8.57
N LEU A 443 -34.21 8.66 -8.01
CA LEU A 443 -33.98 8.57 -6.57
C LEU A 443 -33.76 9.94 -5.91
N PHE A 444 -33.66 11.02 -6.69
CA PHE A 444 -33.50 12.37 -6.15
C PHE A 444 -34.81 12.92 -5.57
N PRO A 445 -34.76 13.74 -4.49
CA PRO A 445 -33.56 14.34 -3.89
C PRO A 445 -32.73 13.38 -3.04
N GLN A 446 -31.43 13.67 -2.93
CA GLN A 446 -30.46 12.93 -2.13
C GLN A 446 -29.80 13.87 -1.11
N LYS A 447 -29.42 13.34 0.04
CA LYS A 447 -28.95 14.15 1.16
C LYS A 447 -27.61 13.65 1.70
N LEU A 448 -26.71 14.58 1.96
CA LEU A 448 -25.60 14.42 2.88
C LEU A 448 -26.00 15.10 4.20
N GLU A 449 -26.08 14.34 5.28
CA GLU A 449 -26.40 14.85 6.62
C GLU A 449 -25.14 14.85 7.48
N VAL A 450 -24.83 15.98 8.10
CA VAL A 450 -23.65 16.17 8.95
C VAL A 450 -24.10 16.60 10.34
N ASP A 451 -23.83 15.77 11.34
CA ASP A 451 -24.22 16.00 12.74
C ASP A 451 -23.27 16.99 13.43
N TYR A 452 -21.97 16.83 13.20
CA TYR A 452 -20.96 17.81 13.62
C TYR A 452 -19.72 17.76 12.73
N VAL A 453 -18.93 18.83 12.79
CA VAL A 453 -17.52 18.86 12.38
C VAL A 453 -16.71 19.39 13.56
N ARG A 454 -15.63 18.70 13.91
CA ARG A 454 -14.73 19.09 15.00
C ARG A 454 -13.28 19.01 14.55
N VAL A 455 -12.49 19.96 15.04
CA VAL A 455 -11.03 20.01 14.85
C VAL A 455 -10.38 20.07 16.22
N PHE A 456 -9.41 19.19 16.41
CA PHE A 456 -8.59 19.12 17.59
C PHE A 456 -7.13 19.35 17.21
N GLN A 457 -6.35 19.92 18.12
CA GLN A 457 -4.90 19.95 18.00
C GLN A 457 -4.29 19.30 19.24
N LEU A 458 -3.08 18.75 19.09
CA LEU A 458 -2.35 18.26 20.25
C LEU A 458 -2.12 19.46 21.16
N GLY A 459 -2.62 19.40 22.40
CA GLY A 459 -2.26 20.39 23.40
C GLY A 459 -0.76 20.30 23.69
N ASP A 460 -0.17 21.40 24.11
CA ASP A 460 1.27 21.58 24.35
C ASP A 460 1.82 20.72 25.52
N GLY A 461 1.05 19.73 26.00
CA GLY A 461 1.23 19.06 27.30
C GLY A 461 0.87 19.96 28.49
N CYS A 462 0.35 21.15 28.23
CA CYS A 462 0.12 22.19 29.22
C CYS A 462 -1.30 22.19 29.80
N GLY A 463 -2.24 21.49 29.16
CA GLY A 463 -3.66 21.63 29.45
C GLY A 463 -4.16 23.01 29.03
N LEU A 464 -5.04 23.62 29.83
CA LEU A 464 -5.55 24.97 29.55
C LEU A 464 -4.41 26.01 29.52
N ASP A 465 -4.31 26.80 28.45
CA ASP A 465 -3.34 27.90 28.36
C ASP A 465 -3.37 28.75 29.65
N GLY A 466 -2.21 28.93 30.27
CA GLY A 466 -2.07 29.70 31.51
C GLY A 466 -2.41 28.96 32.81
N ASP A 467 -2.76 27.68 32.76
CA ASP A 467 -2.91 26.81 33.93
C ASP A 467 -1.55 26.25 34.38
N ILE A 468 -0.83 27.06 35.14
CA ILE A 468 0.56 26.80 35.54
C ILE A 468 0.65 25.63 36.54
N ASN A 469 -0.41 25.39 37.32
CA ASN A 469 -0.47 24.31 38.31
C ASN A 469 -1.22 23.05 37.86
N GLN A 470 -1.76 23.05 36.64
CA GLN A 470 -2.52 21.96 36.03
C GLN A 470 -3.74 21.53 36.86
N ASP A 471 -4.44 22.49 37.47
CA ASP A 471 -5.66 22.23 38.26
C ASP A 471 -6.97 22.36 37.46
N ASN A 472 -6.86 22.62 36.16
CA ASN A 472 -7.91 22.96 35.19
C ASN A 472 -8.61 24.31 35.45
N PHE A 473 -7.98 25.24 36.18
CA PHE A 473 -8.49 26.59 36.38
C PHE A 473 -7.43 27.67 36.19
N VAL A 474 -7.55 28.49 35.14
CA VAL A 474 -6.71 29.68 34.98
C VAL A 474 -7.13 30.78 35.97
N ASN A 475 -6.32 31.01 37.00
CA ASN A 475 -6.65 31.92 38.09
C ASN A 475 -5.42 32.61 38.70
N VAL A 476 -5.63 33.38 39.78
CA VAL A 476 -4.55 34.17 40.41
C VAL A 476 -3.42 33.30 40.98
N THR A 477 -3.70 32.03 41.26
CA THR A 477 -2.69 31.06 41.73
C THR A 477 -1.62 30.83 40.66
N ASP A 478 -2.03 30.75 39.40
CA ASP A 478 -1.14 30.56 38.25
C ASP A 478 -0.22 31.76 38.03
N VAL A 479 -0.75 32.97 38.22
CA VAL A 479 0.03 34.21 38.18
C VAL A 479 1.13 34.20 39.25
N VAL A 480 0.80 33.75 40.47
CA VAL A 480 1.77 33.67 41.57
C VAL A 480 2.85 32.64 41.27
N LEU A 481 2.50 31.52 40.64
CA LEU A 481 3.45 30.47 40.28
C LEU A 481 4.39 30.90 39.15
N LEU A 482 3.87 31.55 38.11
CA LEU A 482 4.66 32.12 37.02
C LEU A 482 5.62 33.22 37.53
N ILE A 483 5.16 34.08 38.44
CA ILE A 483 6.05 35.05 39.09
C ILE A 483 7.13 34.33 39.91
N SER A 484 6.75 33.28 40.63
CA SER A 484 7.68 32.53 41.47
C SER A 484 8.77 31.84 40.65
N SER A 485 8.43 31.26 39.50
CA SER A 485 9.40 30.61 38.59
C SER A 485 10.39 31.61 37.98
N ILE A 486 9.89 32.78 37.54
CA ILE A 486 10.72 33.88 37.03
C ILE A 486 11.69 34.38 38.12
N LEU A 487 11.20 34.56 39.35
CA LEU A 487 12.01 35.06 40.46
C LEU A 487 13.01 34.03 41.00
N SER A 488 12.71 32.74 40.91
CA SER A 488 13.64 31.68 41.33
C SER A 488 14.82 31.51 40.38
N GLY A 489 14.75 32.06 39.17
CA GLY A 489 15.77 31.90 38.14
C GLY A 489 15.90 30.43 37.70
N ASP A 490 14.78 29.71 37.71
CA ASP A 490 14.74 28.35 37.18
C ASP A 490 14.88 28.45 35.65
N ASN A 491 15.97 27.92 35.12
CA ASN A 491 16.29 27.98 33.68
C ASN A 491 15.73 26.80 32.89
N ASN A 492 14.93 25.94 33.53
CA ASN A 492 14.15 24.94 32.82
C ASN A 492 13.02 25.66 32.07
N PHE A 493 13.31 26.03 30.82
CA PHE A 493 12.30 26.54 29.91
C PHE A 493 11.14 25.53 29.86
N ASN A 494 9.96 25.99 30.25
CA ASN A 494 8.71 25.25 30.15
C ASN A 494 7.83 25.97 29.13
N LEU A 495 7.47 25.28 28.05
CA LEU A 495 6.63 25.81 26.97
C LEU A 495 5.32 26.38 27.52
N CYS A 496 4.75 25.75 28.56
CA CYS A 496 3.52 26.18 29.21
C CYS A 496 3.58 27.56 29.87
N TYR A 497 4.78 28.11 30.06
CA TYR A 497 5.01 29.38 30.75
C TYR A 497 5.28 30.53 29.77
N ASP A 498 5.51 30.22 28.49
CA ASP A 498 5.76 31.15 27.38
C ASP A 498 4.45 31.50 26.66
N LEU A 499 3.56 32.22 27.36
CA LEU A 499 2.20 32.48 26.91
C LEU A 499 2.11 33.44 25.72
N ASN A 500 3.22 34.11 25.37
CA ASN A 500 3.29 34.96 24.18
C ASN A 500 4.14 34.36 23.04
N ASN A 501 4.62 33.12 23.19
CA ASN A 501 5.41 32.38 22.21
C ASN A 501 6.66 33.14 21.73
N ASP A 502 7.32 33.90 22.60
CA ASP A 502 8.54 34.65 22.27
C ASP A 502 9.84 33.93 22.69
N SER A 503 9.71 32.72 23.23
CA SER A 503 10.77 31.87 23.77
C SER A 503 11.47 32.47 24.99
N GLN A 504 10.84 33.41 25.69
CA GLN A 504 11.36 34.02 26.92
C GLN A 504 10.28 34.10 28.00
N ILE A 505 10.38 33.26 29.03
CA ILE A 505 9.51 33.36 30.21
C ILE A 505 9.85 34.63 31.00
N ASN A 506 9.02 35.66 30.89
CA ASN A 506 9.28 36.97 31.45
C ASN A 506 7.98 37.73 31.84
N VAL A 507 8.11 39.04 32.06
CA VAL A 507 6.99 39.89 32.47
C VAL A 507 5.87 39.97 31.41
N THR A 508 6.18 39.75 30.14
CA THR A 508 5.18 39.73 29.07
C THR A 508 4.21 38.56 29.23
N ASP A 509 4.68 37.39 29.65
CA ASP A 509 3.83 36.22 29.91
C ASP A 509 2.90 36.45 31.10
N ILE A 510 3.38 37.11 32.14
CA ILE A 510 2.54 37.52 33.28
C ILE A 510 1.41 38.43 32.81
N VAL A 511 1.70 39.38 31.92
CA VAL A 511 0.69 40.30 31.39
C VAL A 511 -0.33 39.53 30.55
N THR A 512 0.11 38.58 29.72
CA THR A 512 -0.78 37.70 28.95
C THR A 512 -1.70 36.91 29.86
N LEU A 513 -1.14 36.24 30.88
CA LEU A 513 -1.91 35.46 31.86
C LEU A 513 -2.95 36.30 32.60
N VAL A 514 -2.57 37.48 33.06
CA VAL A 514 -3.49 38.39 33.75
C VAL A 514 -4.62 38.83 32.82
N ASN A 515 -4.33 39.11 31.55
CA ASN A 515 -5.35 39.47 30.56
C ASN A 515 -6.33 38.31 30.29
N MET A 516 -5.85 37.06 30.31
CA MET A 516 -6.71 35.88 30.19
C MET A 516 -7.69 35.76 31.36
N ILE A 517 -7.23 36.04 32.60
CA ILE A 517 -8.05 35.95 33.81
C ILE A 517 -9.10 37.08 33.88
N ILE A 518 -8.71 38.31 33.54
CA ILE A 518 -9.59 39.49 33.68
C ILE A 518 -10.47 39.75 32.45
N GLY A 519 -10.21 39.06 31.34
CA GLY A 519 -10.83 39.32 30.03
C GLY A 519 -10.29 40.60 29.37
N PRO A 520 -10.66 40.88 28.10
CA PRO A 520 -10.20 42.08 27.42
C PRO A 520 -10.61 43.33 28.20
N ILE A 521 -9.63 44.18 28.52
CA ILE A 521 -9.85 45.50 29.14
C ILE A 521 -10.57 46.38 28.10
N GLY A 522 -11.90 46.27 28.07
CA GLY A 522 -12.75 46.93 27.09
C GLY A 522 -14.19 46.98 27.56
N THR A 523 -14.58 48.15 28.08
CA THR A 523 -15.93 48.60 28.49
C THR A 523 -16.40 48.21 29.90
N LEU A 524 -15.94 49.00 30.88
CA LEU A 524 -16.75 49.43 32.02
C LEU A 524 -17.22 50.87 31.79
#